data_AF-A0A950PC75-F1
#
_entry.id   AF-A0A950PC75-F1
#
_cell.length_a   1.000
_cell.length_b   1.000
_cell.length_c   1.000
_cell.angle_alpha   90.00
_cell.angle_beta   90.00
_cell.angle_gamma   90.00
#
_symmetry.space_group_name_H-M   'P 1'
#
loop_
_entity.id
_entity.type
_entity.pdbx_description
1 polymer ?
#
loop_
_entity_poly.entity_id
_entity_poly.type
_entity_poly.pdbx_seq_one_letter_code
_entity_poly.pdbx_strand_id
1 'polypeptide(L)'
;MPEPIAIQDLVLNYDPELPQERFRSAGLAGALKSSSGRLPGSVPWPAGHGPVGAPLDREPAETDDLSRFEDYDAVLMTWTAAEAAALASLFTPGYLPSRWYDYRHNVEAYVPLVTGGLAPFNDKRADMARYYRSLGLYF
;
A
#
# COMPACT_ATOMS: atom_id res chain seq x y z
N MET A 1 4.22 -28.26 -12.87
CA MET A 1 2.88 -27.66 -12.82
C MET A 1 2.99 -26.44 -11.93
N PRO A 2 2.59 -25.23 -12.38
CA PRO A 2 2.54 -24.09 -11.47
C PRO A 2 1.59 -24.40 -10.31
N GLU A 3 1.99 -24.04 -9.09
CA GLU A 3 1.12 -24.23 -7.93
C GLU A 3 -0.15 -23.38 -8.08
N PRO A 4 -1.33 -23.89 -7.66
CA PRO A 4 -2.55 -23.11 -7.71
C PRO A 4 -2.45 -21.88 -6.81
N ILE A 5 -2.80 -20.71 -7.35
CA ILE A 5 -2.89 -19.48 -6.55
C ILE A 5 -4.06 -19.60 -5.58
N ALA A 6 -3.80 -19.46 -4.28
CA ALA A 6 -4.86 -19.32 -3.29
C ALA A 6 -5.53 -17.95 -3.46
N ILE A 7 -6.85 -17.93 -3.68
CA ILE A 7 -7.61 -16.68 -3.91
C ILE A 7 -7.47 -15.71 -2.73
N GLN A 8 -7.40 -16.22 -1.50
CA GLN A 8 -7.20 -15.39 -0.30
C GLN A 8 -5.83 -14.68 -0.32
N ASP A 9 -4.77 -15.38 -0.71
CA ASP A 9 -3.43 -14.80 -0.88
C ASP A 9 -3.42 -13.76 -2.01
N LEU A 10 -4.12 -14.05 -3.12
CA LEU A 10 -4.26 -13.12 -4.22
C LEU A 10 -4.93 -11.80 -3.79
N VAL A 11 -6.07 -11.89 -3.10
CA VAL A 11 -6.84 -10.71 -2.67
C VAL A 11 -6.04 -9.85 -1.70
N LEU A 12 -5.35 -10.47 -0.75
CA LEU A 12 -4.64 -9.74 0.30
C LEU A 12 -3.29 -9.20 -0.17
N ASN A 13 -2.54 -10.00 -0.93
CA ASN A 13 -1.12 -9.78 -1.11
C ASN A 13 -0.72 -9.40 -2.53
N TYR A 14 -1.62 -9.40 -3.52
CA TYR A 14 -1.26 -8.97 -4.87
C TYR A 14 -0.98 -7.46 -4.93
N ASP A 15 0.25 -7.12 -5.33
CA ASP A 15 0.66 -5.75 -5.60
C ASP A 15 0.50 -5.41 -7.10
N PRO A 16 -0.41 -4.51 -7.50
CA PRO A 16 -0.57 -4.12 -8.90
C PRO A 16 0.60 -3.27 -9.42
N GLU A 17 1.29 -2.55 -8.54
CA GLU A 17 2.45 -1.72 -8.87
C GLU A 17 3.66 -2.62 -9.16
N LEU A 18 3.98 -3.49 -8.20
CA LEU A 18 5.11 -4.42 -8.23
C LEU A 18 4.67 -5.87 -7.94
N PRO A 19 4.02 -6.55 -8.92
CA PRO A 19 3.56 -7.93 -8.70
C PRO A 19 4.69 -8.85 -8.27
N GLN A 20 4.47 -9.57 -7.17
CA GLN A 20 5.41 -10.54 -6.62
C GLN A 20 5.71 -11.65 -7.63
N GLU A 21 6.95 -12.16 -7.60
CA GLU A 21 7.41 -13.17 -8.56
C GLU A 21 6.55 -14.44 -8.53
N ARG A 22 6.06 -14.84 -7.36
CA ARG A 22 5.15 -15.99 -7.22
C ARG A 22 3.88 -15.87 -8.07
N PHE A 23 3.31 -14.67 -8.18
CA PHE A 23 2.12 -14.44 -9.01
C PHE A 23 2.46 -14.43 -10.50
N ARG A 24 3.64 -13.92 -10.87
CA ARG A 24 4.15 -13.94 -12.25
C ARG A 24 4.43 -15.35 -12.73
N SER A 25 5.20 -16.11 -11.95
CA SER A 25 5.58 -17.50 -12.21
C SER A 25 4.37 -18.44 -12.25
N ALA A 26 3.31 -18.15 -11.48
CA ALA A 26 2.05 -18.89 -11.55
C ALA A 26 1.18 -18.51 -12.77
N GLY A 27 1.60 -17.56 -13.60
CA GLY A 27 0.90 -17.17 -14.82
C GLY A 27 -0.36 -16.31 -14.56
N LEU A 28 -0.43 -15.60 -13.43
CA LEU A 28 -1.56 -14.70 -13.15
C LEU A 28 -1.66 -13.65 -14.26
N ALA A 29 -2.75 -13.68 -15.03
CA ALA A 29 -2.94 -12.79 -16.17
C ALA A 29 -2.77 -11.30 -15.80
N GLY A 30 -3.21 -10.89 -14.61
CA GLY A 30 -3.02 -9.54 -14.08
C GLY A 30 -1.54 -9.18 -13.90
N ALA A 31 -0.73 -10.07 -13.32
CA ALA A 31 0.69 -9.84 -13.06
C ALA A 31 1.52 -9.68 -14.34
N LEU A 32 1.05 -10.24 -15.46
CA LEU A 32 1.74 -10.23 -16.76
C LEU A 32 1.41 -9.00 -17.62
N LYS A 33 0.42 -8.18 -17.26
CA LYS A 33 0.09 -6.94 -17.98
C LYS A 33 1.21 -5.90 -17.84
N SER A 34 1.18 -4.85 -18.68
CA SER A 34 2.01 -3.65 -18.47
C SER A 34 1.65 -2.94 -17.16
N SER A 35 2.52 -2.06 -16.66
CA SER A 35 2.24 -1.25 -15.46
C SER A 35 0.91 -0.49 -15.58
N SER A 36 0.69 0.19 -16.70
CA SER A 36 -0.56 0.89 -17.01
C SER A 36 -1.80 -0.01 -17.11
N GLY A 37 -1.63 -1.29 -17.44
CA GLY A 37 -2.71 -2.27 -17.50
C GLY A 37 -3.05 -2.91 -16.14
N ARG A 38 -2.21 -2.70 -15.12
CA ARG A 38 -2.41 -3.20 -13.75
C ARG A 38 -2.86 -2.11 -12.79
N LEU A 39 -2.31 -0.91 -12.95
CA LEU A 39 -2.59 0.21 -12.08
C LEU A 39 -3.95 0.85 -12.41
N PRO A 40 -4.69 1.32 -11.40
CA PRO A 40 -5.89 2.12 -11.61
C PRO A 40 -5.58 3.38 -12.43
N GLY A 41 -6.49 3.73 -13.33
CA GLY A 41 -6.44 5.02 -14.03
C GLY A 41 -6.78 6.19 -13.10
N SER A 42 -6.46 7.40 -13.53
CA SER A 42 -6.90 8.61 -12.84
C SER A 42 -8.42 8.74 -12.88
N VAL A 43 -9.01 9.09 -11.74
CA VAL A 43 -10.45 9.38 -11.67
C VAL A 43 -10.74 10.71 -12.38
N PRO A 44 -11.77 10.80 -13.24
CA PRO A 44 -12.12 12.04 -13.92
C PRO A 44 -12.81 13.00 -12.95
N TRP A 45 -12.02 13.83 -12.27
CA TRP A 45 -12.53 14.89 -11.41
C TRP A 45 -13.16 16.03 -12.23
N PRO A 46 -14.17 16.72 -11.69
CA PRO A 46 -14.64 17.98 -12.28
C PRO A 46 -13.47 18.95 -12.48
N ALA A 47 -13.54 19.77 -13.53
CA ALA A 47 -12.49 20.73 -13.84
C ALA A 47 -12.17 21.60 -12.62
N GLY A 48 -10.88 21.70 -12.27
CA GLY A 48 -10.40 22.47 -11.10
C GLY A 48 -10.64 21.83 -9.73
N HIS A 49 -11.21 20.62 -9.66
CA HIS A 49 -11.52 19.92 -8.41
C HIS A 49 -10.72 18.62 -8.23
N GLY A 50 -9.75 18.36 -9.11
CA GLY A 50 -8.82 17.25 -8.93
C GLY A 50 -7.87 17.52 -7.76
N PRO A 51 -7.57 16.52 -6.94
CA PRO A 51 -6.60 16.69 -5.87
C PRO A 51 -5.20 16.82 -6.44
N VAL A 52 -4.34 17.49 -5.68
CA VAL A 52 -2.93 17.73 -6.01
C VAL A 52 -2.12 17.17 -4.85
N GLY A 53 -1.23 16.22 -5.14
CA GLY A 53 -0.36 15.67 -4.10
C GLY A 53 0.64 16.70 -3.59
N ALA A 54 0.81 16.79 -2.27
CA ALA A 54 1.65 17.75 -1.57
C ALA A 54 2.74 17.08 -0.71
N PRO A 55 3.77 16.44 -1.30
CA PRO A 55 4.81 15.69 -0.57
C PRO A 55 5.41 16.42 0.61
N LEU A 56 5.59 15.68 1.71
CA LEU A 56 6.31 16.18 2.88
C LEU A 56 7.75 16.51 2.50
N ASP A 57 8.25 17.65 2.96
CA ASP A 57 9.65 18.03 2.78
C ASP A 57 10.61 17.03 3.43
N ARG A 58 10.16 16.33 4.48
CA ARG A 58 10.92 15.32 5.21
C ARG A 58 10.03 14.14 5.61
N GLU A 59 10.53 12.94 5.37
CA GLU A 59 9.93 11.69 5.84
C GLU A 59 9.68 11.69 7.37
N PRO A 60 8.60 11.05 7.86
CA PRO A 60 8.36 10.83 9.28
C PRO A 60 9.47 10.00 9.92
N ALA A 61 9.97 10.45 11.07
CA ALA A 61 10.78 9.61 11.93
C ALA A 61 9.87 8.68 12.75
N GLU A 62 10.40 7.54 13.21
CA GLU A 62 9.63 6.62 14.07
C GLU A 62 9.23 7.24 15.42
N THR A 63 9.92 8.31 15.84
CA THR A 63 9.59 9.08 17.04
C THR A 63 8.49 10.12 16.84
N ASP A 64 8.13 10.43 15.59
CA ASP A 64 7.08 11.40 15.30
C ASP A 64 5.72 10.77 15.58
N ASP A 65 4.92 11.38 16.46
CA ASP A 65 3.54 10.97 16.68
C ASP A 65 2.57 11.72 15.74
N LEU A 66 1.27 11.42 15.84
CA LEU A 66 0.26 12.02 14.96
C LEU A 66 0.06 13.52 15.18
N SER A 67 0.53 14.11 16.28
CA SER A 67 0.45 15.57 16.49
C SER A 67 1.29 16.35 15.47
N ARG A 68 2.32 15.73 14.87
CA ARG A 68 3.05 16.31 13.73
C ARG A 68 2.14 16.59 12.52
N PHE A 69 1.00 15.91 12.44
CA PHE A 69 0.03 16.01 11.35
C PHE A 69 -1.30 16.62 11.83
N GLU A 70 -1.27 17.49 12.83
CA GLU A 70 -2.48 18.08 13.44
C GLU A 70 -3.38 18.85 12.45
N ASP A 71 -2.79 19.39 11.38
CA ASP A 71 -3.52 20.10 10.31
C ASP A 71 -4.17 19.18 9.27
N TYR A 72 -4.03 17.86 9.41
CA TYR A 72 -4.62 16.89 8.48
C TYR A 72 -6.06 16.56 8.90
N ASP A 73 -7.01 16.65 7.96
CA ASP A 73 -8.42 16.40 8.24
C ASP A 73 -8.79 14.93 8.43
N ALA A 74 -7.98 14.01 7.87
CA ALA A 74 -8.31 12.59 7.84
C ALA A 74 -7.06 11.70 7.81
N VAL A 75 -7.21 10.51 8.39
CA VAL A 75 -6.26 9.39 8.27
C VAL A 75 -6.90 8.30 7.43
N LEU A 76 -6.20 7.83 6.40
CA LEU A 76 -6.64 6.73 5.57
C LEU A 76 -5.86 5.47 5.90
N MET A 77 -6.59 4.39 6.18
CA MET A 77 -6.02 3.07 6.47
C MET A 77 -6.43 2.09 5.38
N THR A 78 -5.45 1.48 4.73
CA THR A 78 -5.64 0.47 3.67
C THR A 78 -5.08 -0.87 4.12
N TRP A 79 -5.71 -1.96 3.69
CA TRP A 79 -5.31 -3.31 4.06
C TRP A 79 -4.57 -4.05 2.95
N THR A 80 -4.78 -3.65 1.69
CA THR A 80 -4.15 -4.27 0.52
C THR A 80 -3.39 -3.27 -0.35
N ALA A 81 -2.40 -3.78 -1.08
CA ALA A 81 -1.67 -3.02 -2.09
C ALA A 81 -2.59 -2.47 -3.19
N ALA A 82 -3.61 -3.24 -3.57
CA ALA A 82 -4.58 -2.85 -4.57
C ALA A 82 -5.47 -1.69 -4.11
N GLU A 83 -5.91 -1.70 -2.84
CA GLU A 83 -6.60 -0.57 -2.22
C GLU A 83 -5.71 0.67 -2.19
N ALA A 84 -4.45 0.53 -1.74
CA ALA A 84 -3.48 1.62 -1.75
C ALA A 84 -3.32 2.22 -3.16
N ALA A 85 -3.14 1.39 -4.19
CA ALA A 85 -3.03 1.86 -5.57
C ALA A 85 -4.30 2.57 -6.08
N ALA A 86 -5.49 2.13 -5.67
CA ALA A 86 -6.75 2.79 -6.02
C ALA A 86 -6.90 4.14 -5.32
N LEU A 87 -6.56 4.22 -4.03
CA LEU A 87 -6.59 5.49 -3.30
C LEU A 87 -5.52 6.46 -3.81
N ALA A 88 -4.35 5.97 -4.21
CA ALA A 88 -3.31 6.77 -4.85
C ALA A 88 -3.81 7.44 -6.14
N SER A 89 -4.54 6.70 -6.98
CA SER A 89 -5.07 7.26 -8.23
C SER A 89 -6.21 8.26 -8.01
N LEU A 90 -6.86 8.20 -6.84
CA LEU A 90 -7.93 9.11 -6.45
C LEU A 90 -7.39 10.38 -5.79
N PHE A 91 -6.57 10.25 -4.73
CA PHE A 91 -6.16 11.34 -3.84
C PHE A 91 -4.82 11.96 -4.21
N THR A 92 -3.89 11.20 -4.77
CA THR A 92 -2.55 11.69 -5.11
C THR A 92 -2.18 11.33 -6.55
N PRO A 93 -2.92 11.82 -7.57
CA PRO A 93 -2.67 11.43 -8.96
C PRO A 93 -1.21 11.67 -9.37
N GLY A 94 -0.56 10.64 -9.91
CA GLY A 94 0.86 10.69 -10.30
C GLY A 94 1.85 10.26 -9.21
N TYR A 95 1.39 10.08 -7.96
CA TYR A 95 2.17 9.53 -6.86
C TYR A 95 1.67 8.12 -6.55
N LEU A 96 2.44 7.12 -7.01
CA LEU A 96 2.14 5.72 -6.72
C LEU A 96 2.41 5.41 -5.25
N PRO A 97 1.79 4.34 -4.69
CA PRO A 97 2.01 3.97 -3.30
C PRO A 97 3.49 3.86 -2.93
N SER A 98 4.36 3.34 -3.81
CA SER A 98 5.79 3.20 -3.52
C SER A 98 6.53 4.52 -3.21
N ARG A 99 5.88 5.66 -3.46
CA ARG A 99 6.40 7.01 -3.16
C ARG A 99 5.85 7.57 -1.85
N TRP A 100 4.95 6.87 -1.18
CA TRP A 100 4.45 7.29 0.13
C TRP A 100 5.47 7.03 1.21
N TYR A 101 5.32 7.74 2.31
CA TYR A 101 6.18 7.58 3.48
C TYR A 101 5.65 6.48 4.39
N ASP A 102 6.58 5.72 4.96
CA ASP A 102 6.27 4.76 6.01
C ASP A 102 6.15 5.47 7.36
N TYR A 103 5.02 5.33 8.03
CA TYR A 103 4.83 5.80 9.40
C TYR A 103 4.77 4.61 10.37
N ARG A 104 5.77 4.51 11.25
CA ARG A 104 5.98 3.35 12.14
C ARG A 104 5.94 3.69 13.63
N HIS A 105 5.39 4.85 14.00
CA HIS A 105 5.35 5.29 15.39
C HIS A 105 4.71 4.25 16.32
N ASN A 106 5.45 3.81 17.33
CA ASN A 106 5.04 2.82 18.33
C ASN A 106 4.54 1.47 17.79
N VAL A 107 4.81 1.10 16.53
CA VAL A 107 4.26 -0.13 15.95
C VAL A 107 4.72 -1.39 16.70
N GLU A 108 5.95 -1.41 17.22
CA GLU A 108 6.45 -2.52 18.04
C GLU A 108 5.58 -2.81 19.28
N ALA A 109 4.90 -1.82 19.85
CA ALA A 109 3.99 -2.03 20.97
C ALA A 109 2.71 -2.77 20.57
N TYR A 110 2.30 -2.67 19.30
CA TYR A 110 1.09 -3.31 18.77
C TYR A 110 1.34 -4.70 18.18
N VAL A 111 2.58 -5.00 17.78
CA VAL A 111 2.96 -6.29 17.20
C VAL A 111 2.54 -7.48 18.07
N PRO A 112 2.78 -7.49 19.41
CA PRO A 112 2.37 -8.60 20.27
C PRO A 112 0.85 -8.77 20.41
N LEU A 113 0.06 -7.73 20.09
CA LEU A 113 -1.41 -7.76 20.21
C LEU A 113 -2.07 -8.45 19.02
N VAL A 114 -1.36 -8.62 17.91
CA VAL A 114 -1.89 -9.26 16.72
C VAL A 114 -1.76 -10.77 16.84
N THR A 115 -2.91 -11.45 16.89
CA THR A 115 -3.02 -12.90 17.04
C THR A 115 -3.38 -13.58 15.72
N GLY A 116 -2.98 -14.85 15.56
CA GLY A 116 -3.37 -15.69 14.43
C GLY A 116 -2.19 -16.09 13.53
N GLY A 117 -2.16 -17.36 13.10
CA GLY A 117 -1.02 -17.92 12.35
C GLY A 117 -0.79 -17.28 10.97
N LEU A 118 -1.82 -16.68 10.38
CA LEU A 118 -1.77 -15.97 9.10
C LEU A 118 -1.69 -14.44 9.25
N ALA A 119 -1.51 -13.95 10.48
CA ALA A 119 -1.43 -12.51 10.68
C ALA A 119 -0.22 -11.92 9.92
N PRO A 120 -0.35 -10.72 9.33
CA PRO A 120 0.70 -10.13 8.51
C PRO A 120 2.05 -10.07 9.24
N PHE A 121 2.06 -9.71 10.53
CA PHE A 121 3.30 -9.61 11.32
C PHE A 121 4.07 -10.93 11.51
N ASN A 122 3.43 -12.07 11.24
CA ASN A 122 4.05 -13.39 11.33
C ASN A 122 4.65 -13.85 10.00
N ASP A 123 4.28 -13.21 8.90
CA ASP A 123 4.95 -13.43 7.62
C ASP A 123 6.33 -12.77 7.67
N LYS A 124 7.35 -13.42 7.10
CA LYS A 124 8.74 -12.91 7.05
C LYS A 124 9.30 -12.86 5.64
N ARG A 125 8.47 -13.10 4.63
CA ARG A 125 8.89 -13.09 3.23
C ARG A 125 9.33 -11.68 2.85
N ALA A 126 10.42 -11.58 2.08
CA ALA A 126 10.99 -10.29 1.67
C ALA A 126 10.01 -9.45 0.83
N ASP A 127 9.15 -10.10 0.04
CA ASP A 127 8.15 -9.45 -0.80
C ASP A 127 6.90 -8.96 -0.04
N MET A 128 6.87 -9.18 1.28
CA MET A 128 5.84 -8.71 2.20
C MET A 128 6.34 -7.58 3.12
N ALA A 129 7.63 -7.21 3.01
CA ALA A 129 8.31 -6.24 3.88
C ALA A 129 7.62 -4.88 3.99
N ARG A 130 7.07 -4.40 2.88
CA ARG A 130 6.37 -3.11 2.78
C ARG A 130 4.99 -3.12 3.43
N TYR A 131 4.35 -4.29 3.54
CA TYR A 131 3.06 -4.46 4.20
C TYR A 131 3.20 -4.70 5.69
N TYR A 132 4.44 -4.72 6.20
CA TYR A 132 4.71 -4.76 7.61
C TYR A 132 4.76 -3.37 8.18
N ARG A 133 3.91 -3.15 9.17
CA ARG A 133 4.19 -2.24 10.28
C ARG A 133 4.35 -0.78 9.86
N SER A 134 3.77 -0.34 8.74
CA SER A 134 3.70 1.07 8.38
C SER A 134 2.30 1.49 7.99
N LEU A 135 1.91 2.69 8.43
CA LEU A 135 0.83 3.46 7.81
C LEU A 135 1.46 4.24 6.65
N GLY A 136 0.86 4.17 5.46
CA GLY A 136 1.23 5.09 4.38
C GLY A 136 0.74 6.48 4.75
N LEU A 137 1.62 7.49 4.79
CA LEU A 137 1.16 8.87 4.84
C LEU A 137 0.94 9.40 3.43
N TYR A 138 -0.27 9.87 3.24
CA TYR A 138 -0.76 10.49 2.02
C TYR A 138 -0.66 11.99 2.18
N PHE A 139 -0.39 12.67 1.09
CA PHE A 139 -0.10 14.09 1.08
C PHE A 139 -0.53 14.70 -0.25
#